data_AF-A0A920NY19-F1
#
_entry.id   AF-A0A920NY19-F1
#
_cell.length_a   1.000
_cell.length_b   1.000
_cell.length_c   1.000
_cell.angle_alpha   90.00
_cell.angle_beta   90.00
_cell.angle_gamma   90.00
#
_symmetry.space_group_name_H-M   'P 1'
#
loop_
_entity.id
_entity.type
_entity.pdbx_description
1 polymer ?
#
loop_
_entity_poly.entity_id
_entity_poly.type
_entity_poly.pdbx_seq_one_letter_code
_entity_poly.pdbx_strand_id
1 'polypeptide(L)'
;MVATATAGNHGRSVAWGAKRLGLSCKIFISEFVSDARGKAMAALGADVVKVKGNYEKSLMECIKQSTENNWQIVQDVAWKDYMVVPKYTMAGYTVMMKEITNQIQEEKITHIILQAGVGGMAAAMVAGIARYLNYVPTIIVVEPDSAACVMESIKTGK
;
A
#
# COMPACT_ATOMS: atom_id res chain seq x y z
N MET A 1 -1.66 5.63 -19.33
CA MET A 1 -1.31 4.32 -18.75
C MET A 1 -0.80 4.53 -17.34
N VAL A 2 -1.15 3.63 -16.41
CA VAL A 2 -0.60 3.63 -15.04
C VAL A 2 0.34 2.44 -14.82
N ALA A 3 1.31 2.61 -13.95
CA ALA A 3 2.29 1.59 -13.62
C ALA A 3 2.50 1.47 -12.11
N THR A 4 2.77 0.26 -11.63
CA THR A 4 3.13 0.03 -10.23
C THR A 4 4.01 -1.20 -10.06
N ALA A 5 4.82 -1.22 -9.00
CA ALA A 5 5.53 -2.42 -8.56
C ALA A 5 4.87 -2.98 -7.30
N THR A 6 4.68 -4.29 -7.19
CA THR A 6 4.05 -4.88 -6.00
C THR A 6 4.50 -6.32 -5.75
N ALA A 7 4.22 -6.80 -4.55
CA ALA A 7 4.25 -8.23 -4.22
C ALA A 7 2.85 -8.85 -4.05
N GLY A 8 1.76 -8.07 -4.20
CA GLY A 8 0.41 -8.57 -3.91
C GLY A 8 -0.71 -7.54 -4.00
N ASN A 9 -1.33 -7.22 -2.86
CA ASN A 9 -2.62 -6.52 -2.82
C ASN A 9 -2.62 -5.15 -3.49
N HIS A 10 -1.54 -4.39 -3.37
CA HIS A 10 -1.42 -3.07 -3.98
C HIS A 10 -1.61 -3.12 -5.50
N GLY A 11 -0.87 -3.97 -6.22
CA GLY A 11 -1.04 -4.08 -7.67
C GLY A 11 -2.43 -4.58 -8.07
N ARG A 12 -3.04 -5.47 -7.29
CA ARG A 12 -4.43 -5.89 -7.55
C ARG A 12 -5.42 -4.71 -7.40
N SER A 13 -5.23 -3.86 -6.41
CA SER A 13 -6.02 -2.65 -6.20
C SER A 13 -5.85 -1.65 -7.36
N VAL A 14 -4.61 -1.39 -7.77
CA VAL A 14 -4.29 -0.51 -8.90
C VAL A 14 -4.88 -1.05 -10.20
N ALA A 15 -4.75 -2.36 -10.48
CA ALA A 15 -5.35 -2.99 -11.66
C ALA A 15 -6.87 -2.81 -11.69
N TRP A 16 -7.53 -3.05 -10.54
CA TRP A 16 -8.98 -2.88 -10.43
C TRP A 16 -9.42 -1.43 -10.66
N GLY A 17 -8.71 -0.47 -10.06
CA GLY A 17 -8.95 0.95 -10.27
C GLY A 17 -8.75 1.38 -11.72
N ALA A 18 -7.66 0.93 -12.36
CA ALA A 18 -7.38 1.22 -13.76
C ALA A 18 -8.47 0.66 -14.69
N LYS A 19 -8.90 -0.58 -14.47
CA LYS A 19 -9.99 -1.21 -15.23
C LYS A 19 -11.29 -0.39 -15.15
N ARG A 20 -11.66 0.09 -13.95
CA ARG A 20 -12.86 0.91 -13.74
C ARG A 20 -12.82 2.24 -14.47
N LEU A 21 -11.62 2.79 -14.67
CA LEU A 21 -11.40 4.06 -15.36
C LEU A 21 -11.10 3.89 -16.85
N GLY A 22 -11.12 2.66 -17.38
CA GLY A 22 -10.76 2.38 -18.79
C GLY A 22 -9.30 2.65 -19.12
N LEU A 23 -8.41 2.60 -18.11
CA LEU A 23 -6.97 2.85 -18.26
C LEU A 23 -6.20 1.54 -18.42
N SER A 24 -5.19 1.53 -19.28
CA SER A 24 -4.18 0.47 -19.31
C SER A 24 -3.33 0.51 -18.03
N CYS A 25 -3.01 -0.68 -17.50
CA CYS A 25 -2.25 -0.86 -16.27
C CYS A 25 -1.09 -1.83 -16.50
N LYS A 26 0.11 -1.44 -16.09
CA LYS A 26 1.29 -2.30 -16.09
C LYS A 26 1.77 -2.57 -14.67
N ILE A 27 2.03 -3.82 -14.33
CA ILE A 27 2.42 -4.22 -12.98
C ILE A 27 3.73 -4.98 -13.01
N PHE A 28 4.70 -4.50 -12.23
CA PHE A 28 6.01 -5.11 -12.07
C PHE A 28 6.03 -5.94 -10.79
N ILE A 29 6.30 -7.22 -10.92
CA ILE A 29 6.41 -8.14 -9.78
C ILE A 29 7.76 -8.83 -9.80
N SER A 30 8.31 -9.12 -8.62
CA SER A 30 9.54 -9.89 -8.47
C SER A 30 9.34 -11.33 -8.98
N GLU A 31 10.41 -11.97 -9.46
CA GLU A 31 10.38 -13.38 -9.86
C GLU A 31 9.89 -14.33 -8.75
N PHE A 32 10.06 -13.94 -7.49
CA PHE A 32 9.62 -14.69 -6.32
C PHE A 32 8.11 -14.54 -6.01
N VAL A 33 7.41 -13.63 -6.70
CA VAL A 33 5.95 -13.50 -6.56
C VAL A 33 5.27 -14.68 -7.24
N SER A 34 4.38 -15.34 -6.50
CA SER A 34 3.68 -16.52 -6.98
C SER A 34 2.83 -16.25 -8.22
N ASP A 35 2.75 -17.24 -9.10
CA ASP A 35 1.96 -17.15 -10.34
C ASP A 35 0.49 -16.86 -10.06
N ALA A 36 -0.05 -17.38 -8.96
CA ALA A 36 -1.43 -17.10 -8.55
C ALA A 36 -1.68 -15.60 -8.33
N ARG A 37 -0.73 -14.88 -7.71
CA ARG A 37 -0.84 -13.42 -7.51
C ARG A 37 -0.73 -12.67 -8.82
N GLY A 38 0.20 -13.05 -9.70
CA GLY A 38 0.31 -12.48 -11.04
C GLY A 38 -0.96 -12.69 -11.87
N LYS A 39 -1.52 -13.90 -11.87
CA LYS A 39 -2.79 -14.22 -12.55
C LYS A 39 -3.96 -13.40 -12.01
N ALA A 40 -4.04 -13.18 -10.69
CA ALA A 40 -5.10 -12.37 -10.08
C ALA A 40 -5.07 -10.91 -10.57
N MET A 41 -3.88 -10.36 -10.83
CA MET A 41 -3.69 -9.02 -11.40
C MET A 41 -4.04 -9.02 -12.90
N ALA A 42 -3.57 -10.01 -13.65
CA ALA A 42 -3.86 -10.15 -15.08
C ALA A 42 -5.35 -10.34 -15.38
N ALA A 43 -6.09 -11.04 -14.50
CA ALA A 43 -7.54 -11.20 -14.60
C ALA A 43 -8.31 -9.86 -14.50
N LEU A 44 -7.67 -8.82 -13.96
CA LEU A 44 -8.19 -7.46 -13.92
C LEU A 44 -7.77 -6.63 -15.15
N GLY A 45 -7.13 -7.24 -16.14
CA GLY A 45 -6.70 -6.58 -17.38
C GLY A 45 -5.36 -5.87 -17.29
N ALA A 46 -4.58 -6.11 -16.22
CA ALA A 46 -3.22 -5.58 -16.12
C ALA A 46 -2.22 -6.41 -16.92
N ASP A 47 -1.27 -5.73 -17.56
CA ASP A 47 -0.08 -6.35 -18.14
C ASP A 47 0.95 -6.58 -17.02
N VAL A 48 1.22 -7.84 -16.69
CA VAL A 48 2.06 -8.22 -15.55
C VAL A 48 3.44 -8.63 -16.04
N VAL A 49 4.46 -7.89 -15.61
CA VAL A 49 5.87 -8.12 -15.94
C VAL A 49 6.57 -8.75 -14.74
N LYS A 50 7.11 -9.96 -14.92
CA LYS A 50 8.01 -10.57 -13.95
C LYS A 50 9.43 -10.03 -14.14
N VAL A 51 9.95 -9.36 -13.11
CA VAL A 51 11.30 -8.80 -13.08
C VAL A 51 12.22 -9.75 -12.32
N LYS A 52 13.38 -10.06 -12.89
CA LYS A 52 14.43 -10.84 -12.21
C LYS A 52 14.94 -10.07 -10.99
N GLY A 53 15.07 -10.76 -9.86
CA GLY A 53 15.47 -10.21 -8.58
C GLY A 53 14.28 -9.91 -7.65
N ASN A 54 14.58 -9.14 -6.61
CA ASN A 54 13.68 -8.84 -5.49
C ASN A 54 12.68 -7.70 -5.79
N TYR A 55 11.94 -7.28 -4.77
CA TYR A 55 10.97 -6.18 -4.85
C TYR A 55 11.63 -4.86 -5.31
N GLU A 56 12.81 -4.51 -4.79
CA GLU A 56 13.52 -3.29 -5.17
C GLU A 56 13.86 -3.26 -6.66
N LYS A 57 14.29 -4.39 -7.23
CA LYS A 57 14.51 -4.53 -8.68
C LYS A 57 13.23 -4.28 -9.48
N SER A 58 12.10 -4.76 -8.97
CA SER A 58 10.79 -4.53 -9.61
C SER A 58 10.39 -3.05 -9.56
N LEU A 59 10.66 -2.36 -8.44
CA LEU A 59 10.42 -0.93 -8.29
C LEU A 59 11.30 -0.10 -9.23
N MET A 60 12.60 -0.41 -9.29
CA MET A 60 13.53 0.27 -10.20
C MET A 60 13.12 0.10 -11.66
N GLU A 61 12.74 -1.11 -12.08
CA GLU A 61 12.27 -1.36 -13.44
C GLU A 61 10.96 -0.62 -13.75
N CYS A 62 10.03 -0.59 -12.78
CA CYS A 62 8.80 0.19 -12.90
C CYS A 62 9.09 1.68 -13.13
N ILE A 63 9.99 2.27 -12.33
CA ILE A 63 10.37 3.68 -12.45
C ILE A 63 11.02 3.94 -13.82
N LYS A 64 11.96 3.09 -14.22
CA LYS A 64 12.66 3.18 -15.50
C LYS A 64 11.68 3.17 -16.68
N GLN A 65 10.86 2.12 -16.81
CA GLN A 65 9.94 2.01 -17.94
C GLN A 65 8.87 3.11 -17.90
N SER A 66 8.40 3.51 -16.71
CA SER A 66 7.44 4.60 -16.60
C SER A 66 8.04 5.93 -17.07
N THR A 67 9.32 6.16 -16.80
CA THR A 67 10.03 7.37 -17.24
C THR A 67 10.22 7.35 -18.76
N GLU A 68 10.72 6.24 -19.30
CA GLU A 68 10.97 6.07 -20.75
C GLU A 68 9.70 6.19 -21.60
N ASN A 69 8.56 5.77 -21.05
CA ASN A 69 7.29 5.70 -21.79
C ASN A 69 6.22 6.69 -21.30
N ASN A 70 6.60 7.62 -20.42
CA ASN A 70 5.70 8.63 -19.83
C ASN A 70 4.43 8.04 -19.18
N TRP A 71 4.59 6.99 -18.36
CA TRP A 71 3.50 6.39 -17.59
C TRP A 71 3.37 7.01 -16.21
N GLN A 72 2.15 7.07 -15.69
CA GLN A 72 1.92 7.55 -14.34
C GLN A 72 2.19 6.44 -13.32
N ILE A 73 3.14 6.65 -12.43
CA ILE A 73 3.43 5.72 -11.34
C ILE A 73 2.37 5.87 -10.24
N VAL A 74 1.80 4.74 -9.80
CA VAL A 74 0.89 4.63 -8.67
C VAL A 74 1.47 3.67 -7.63
N GLN A 75 2.30 4.19 -6.72
CA GLN A 75 2.98 3.42 -5.69
C GLN A 75 2.49 3.80 -4.29
N ASP A 76 2.47 2.83 -3.37
CA ASP A 76 2.06 3.03 -1.97
C ASP A 76 3.23 3.34 -1.02
N VAL A 77 4.45 3.40 -1.56
CA VAL A 77 5.67 3.82 -0.88
C VAL A 77 6.06 5.21 -1.36
N ALA A 78 6.49 6.06 -0.42
CA ALA A 78 6.94 7.42 -0.70
C ALA A 78 8.46 7.50 -0.81
N TRP A 79 8.94 8.41 -1.65
CA TRP A 79 10.35 8.80 -1.73
C TRP A 79 10.47 10.29 -2.01
N LYS A 80 11.70 10.80 -2.02
CA LYS A 80 11.95 12.20 -2.32
C LYS A 80 11.27 12.58 -3.64
N ASP A 81 10.49 13.66 -3.61
CA ASP A 81 9.74 14.18 -4.75
C ASP A 81 8.58 13.28 -5.24
N TYR A 82 8.23 12.19 -4.53
CA TYR A 82 7.04 11.36 -4.76
C TYR A 82 6.26 11.13 -3.45
N MET A 83 5.48 12.14 -3.07
CA MET A 83 4.72 12.14 -1.80
C MET A 83 3.21 12.21 -1.99
N VAL A 84 2.75 12.76 -3.12
CA VAL A 84 1.33 13.07 -3.34
C VAL A 84 0.49 11.79 -3.49
N VAL A 85 0.92 10.87 -4.34
CA VAL A 85 0.18 9.61 -4.57
C VAL A 85 0.14 8.72 -3.32
N PRO A 86 1.26 8.46 -2.62
CA PRO A 86 1.24 7.70 -1.36
C PRO A 86 0.34 8.35 -0.31
N LYS A 87 0.35 9.69 -0.21
CA LYS A 87 -0.56 10.43 0.68
C LYS A 87 -2.03 10.17 0.36
N TYR A 88 -2.42 10.14 -0.92
CA TYR A 88 -3.79 9.78 -1.30
C TYR A 88 -4.12 8.32 -1.02
N THR A 89 -3.18 7.40 -1.22
CA THR A 89 -3.33 6.00 -0.82
C THR A 89 -3.62 5.88 0.68
N MET A 90 -2.82 6.56 1.51
CA MET A 90 -3.02 6.61 2.96
C MET A 90 -4.35 7.26 3.35
N ALA A 91 -4.73 8.37 2.70
CA ALA A 91 -6.02 9.00 2.92
C ALA A 91 -7.18 8.04 2.60
N GLY A 92 -7.05 7.24 1.53
CA GLY A 92 -8.00 6.19 1.19
C GLY A 92 -8.16 5.13 2.29
N TYR A 93 -7.07 4.72 2.93
CA TYR A 93 -7.13 3.76 4.05
C TYR A 93 -7.92 4.28 5.26
N THR A 94 -8.02 5.60 5.46
CA THR A 94 -8.82 6.18 6.56
C THR A 94 -10.32 5.90 6.45
N VAL A 95 -10.80 5.51 5.26
CA VAL A 95 -12.20 5.09 5.06
C VAL A 95 -12.54 3.89 5.95
N MET A 96 -11.59 2.97 6.18
CA MET A 96 -11.80 1.85 7.10
C MET A 96 -12.15 2.33 8.51
N MET A 97 -11.46 3.37 9.01
CA MET A 97 -11.77 3.91 10.34
C MET A 97 -13.16 4.57 10.37
N LYS A 98 -13.55 5.26 9.30
CA LYS A 98 -14.92 5.81 9.18
C LYS A 98 -15.98 4.72 9.24
N GLU A 99 -15.77 3.63 8.50
CA GLU A 99 -16.68 2.48 8.50
C GLU A 99 -16.74 1.82 9.89
N ILE A 100 -15.59 1.59 10.53
CA ILE A 100 -15.51 1.07 11.89
C ILE A 100 -16.28 1.96 12.86
N THR A 101 -16.08 3.29 12.83
CA THR A 101 -16.80 4.21 13.72
C THR A 101 -18.31 4.18 13.50
N ASN A 102 -18.77 3.99 12.27
CA ASN A 102 -20.20 3.85 11.98
C ASN A 102 -20.76 2.53 12.50
N GLN A 103 -19.94 1.46 12.51
CA GLN A 103 -20.35 0.13 12.95
C GLN A 103 -20.38 -0.01 14.47
N ILE A 104 -19.40 0.56 15.19
CA ILE A 104 -19.35 0.50 16.67
C ILE A 104 -20.35 1.47 17.34
N GLN A 105 -20.80 2.50 16.63
CA GLN A 105 -21.69 3.55 17.15
C GLN A 105 -21.12 4.18 18.43
N GLU A 106 -21.74 3.92 19.58
CA GLU A 106 -21.34 4.47 20.88
C GLU A 106 -20.39 3.54 21.67
N GLU A 107 -20.10 2.34 21.16
CA GLU A 107 -19.19 1.42 21.83
C GLU A 107 -17.76 1.99 21.86
N LYS A 108 -17.17 1.96 23.06
CA LYS A 108 -15.82 2.47 23.28
C LYS A 108 -14.77 1.39 23.01
N ILE A 109 -13.99 1.57 21.96
CA ILE A 109 -12.80 0.76 21.68
C ILE A 109 -11.72 1.08 22.70
N THR A 110 -11.17 0.06 23.36
CA THR A 110 -10.04 0.25 24.29
C THR A 110 -8.69 -0.01 23.64
N HIS A 111 -8.64 -0.91 22.65
CA HIS A 111 -7.42 -1.36 21.99
C HIS A 111 -7.61 -1.49 20.48
N ILE A 112 -6.59 -1.09 19.72
CA ILE A 112 -6.51 -1.32 18.28
C ILE A 112 -5.16 -1.95 17.96
N ILE A 113 -5.20 -3.11 17.31
CA ILE A 113 -4.01 -3.86 16.89
C ILE A 113 -3.86 -3.67 15.38
N LEU A 114 -2.74 -3.08 14.95
CA LEU A 114 -2.48 -2.70 13.56
C LEU A 114 -1.23 -3.41 13.05
N GLN A 115 -1.37 -4.22 12.01
CA GLN A 115 -0.23 -4.76 11.30
C GLN A 115 0.52 -3.68 10.51
N ALA A 116 1.85 -3.73 10.48
CA ALA A 116 2.67 -2.85 9.66
C ALA A 116 3.59 -3.63 8.73
N GLY A 117 3.65 -3.18 7.47
CA GLY A 117 4.81 -3.39 6.59
C GLY A 117 5.62 -2.11 6.61
N VAL A 118 5.55 -1.32 5.54
CA VAL A 118 6.12 0.05 5.50
C VAL A 118 5.37 1.09 6.36
N GLY A 119 4.40 0.67 7.17
CA GLY A 119 3.66 1.55 8.10
C GLY A 119 2.51 2.39 7.52
N GLY A 120 2.33 2.48 6.19
CA GLY A 120 1.34 3.37 5.57
C GLY A 120 -0.12 3.14 6.01
N MET A 121 -0.57 1.89 6.09
CA MET A 121 -1.92 1.56 6.59
C MET A 121 -2.05 1.86 8.08
N ALA A 122 -1.08 1.43 8.90
CA ALA A 122 -1.10 1.69 10.34
C ALA A 122 -1.17 3.20 10.64
N ALA A 123 -0.33 4.00 9.98
CA ALA A 123 -0.34 5.46 10.10
C ALA A 123 -1.68 6.07 9.66
N ALA A 124 -2.29 5.57 8.59
CA ALA A 124 -3.61 6.02 8.16
C ALA A 124 -4.71 5.68 9.19
N MET A 125 -4.64 4.52 9.84
CA MET A 125 -5.57 4.18 10.91
C MET A 125 -5.38 5.08 12.14
N VAL A 126 -4.13 5.41 12.51
CA VAL A 126 -3.86 6.42 13.55
C VAL A 126 -4.44 7.79 13.19
N ALA A 127 -4.26 8.24 11.94
CA ALA A 127 -4.86 9.49 11.47
C ALA A 127 -6.40 9.43 11.48
N GLY A 128 -6.98 8.28 11.14
CA GLY A 128 -8.41 8.03 11.24
C GLY A 128 -8.92 8.11 12.68
N ILE A 129 -8.21 7.50 13.64
CA ILE A 129 -8.53 7.58 15.08
C ILE A 129 -8.61 9.03 15.51
N ALA A 130 -7.58 9.83 15.20
CA ALA A 130 -7.55 11.25 15.54
C ALA A 130 -8.67 12.06 14.87
N ARG A 131 -9.20 11.58 13.73
CA ARG A 131 -10.26 12.26 12.97
C ARG A 131 -11.67 11.92 13.46
N TYR A 132 -11.90 10.68 13.85
CA TYR A 132 -13.25 10.13 14.07
C TYR A 132 -13.55 9.76 15.52
N LEU A 133 -12.53 9.57 16.36
CA LEU A 133 -12.70 9.33 17.80
C LEU A 133 -12.35 10.60 18.59
N ASN A 134 -13.03 10.80 19.71
CA ASN A 134 -12.75 11.87 20.69
C ASN A 134 -11.80 11.43 21.81
N TYR A 135 -11.23 10.23 21.71
CA TYR A 135 -10.21 9.68 22.59
C TYR A 135 -9.22 8.84 21.78
N VAL A 136 -8.05 8.56 22.35
CA VAL A 136 -7.03 7.69 21.74
C VAL A 136 -7.03 6.35 22.49
N PRO A 137 -7.45 5.24 21.86
CA PRO A 137 -7.30 3.90 22.45
C PRO A 137 -5.83 3.49 22.51
N THR A 138 -5.52 2.41 23.22
CA THR A 138 -4.18 1.81 23.17
C THR A 138 -3.93 1.24 21.77
N ILE A 139 -2.87 1.72 21.10
CA ILE A 139 -2.51 1.30 19.75
C ILE A 139 -1.30 0.37 19.83
N ILE A 140 -1.46 -0.84 19.30
CA ILE A 140 -0.41 -1.86 19.25
C ILE A 140 -0.06 -2.12 17.79
N VAL A 141 1.15 -1.76 17.39
CA VAL A 141 1.66 -2.05 16.04
C VAL A 141 2.35 -3.41 16.04
N VAL A 142 2.02 -4.25 15.08
CA VAL A 142 2.53 -5.62 14.96
C VAL A 142 3.27 -5.80 13.64
N GLU A 143 4.51 -6.27 13.72
CA GLU A 143 5.37 -6.59 12.59
C GLU A 143 5.91 -8.02 12.77
N PRO A 144 6.25 -8.73 11.68
CA PRO A 144 7.01 -9.97 11.79
C PRO A 144 8.46 -9.68 12.19
N ASP A 145 9.04 -10.53 13.05
CA ASP A 145 10.44 -10.39 13.50
C ASP A 145 11.44 -10.30 12.34
N SER A 146 11.14 -10.96 11.21
CA SER A 146 11.99 -10.96 10.01
C SER A 146 11.93 -9.67 9.18
N ALA A 147 11.01 -8.74 9.47
CA ALA A 147 10.83 -7.50 8.70
C ALA A 147 10.26 -6.33 9.55
N ALA A 148 10.72 -6.20 10.79
CA ALA A 148 10.24 -5.21 11.77
C ALA A 148 10.86 -3.81 11.57
N CYS A 149 10.69 -3.22 10.38
CA CYS A 149 11.33 -1.95 10.04
C CYS A 149 10.83 -0.77 10.89
N VAL A 150 9.55 -0.72 11.26
CA VAL A 150 9.00 0.38 12.07
C VAL A 150 9.56 0.30 13.49
N MET A 151 9.61 -0.90 14.09
CA MET A 151 10.20 -1.13 15.40
C MET A 151 11.69 -0.76 15.45
N GLU A 152 12.47 -1.18 14.46
CA GLU A 152 13.90 -0.84 14.41
C GLU A 152 14.13 0.67 14.19
N SER A 153 13.30 1.33 13.38
CA SER A 153 13.31 2.79 13.25
C SER A 153 13.01 3.50 14.56
N ILE A 154 12.03 3.03 15.35
CA ILE A 154 11.72 3.60 16.66
C ILE A 154 12.90 3.42 17.64
N LYS A 155 13.52 2.24 17.67
CA LYS A 155 14.69 1.97 18.54
C LYS A 155 15.88 2.87 18.21
N THR A 156 16.10 3.13 16.92
CA THR A 156 17.27 3.90 16.44
C THR A 156 16.98 5.39 16.29
N GLY A 157 15.72 5.80 16.33
CA GLY A 157 15.27 7.18 16.09
C GLY A 157 15.49 7.65 14.65
N LYS A 158 15.52 6.74 13.68
CA LYS A 158 15.87 7.00 12.27
C LYS A 158 14.92 6.35 11.27
#